data_AF-A0A1I8G9C4-F1
#
_entry.id   AF-A0A1I8G9C4-F1
#
_cell.length_a   1.000
_cell.length_b   1.000
_cell.length_c   1.000
_cell.angle_alpha   90.00
_cell.angle_beta   90.00
_cell.angle_gamma   90.00
#
_symmetry.space_group_name_H-M   'P 1'
#
loop_
_entity.id
_entity.type
_entity.pdbx_description
1 polymer ?
#
loop_
_entity_poly.entity_id
_entity_poly.type
_entity_poly.pdbx_seq_one_letter_code
_entity_poly.pdbx_strand_id
1 'polypeptide(L)'
;VARALRSIEARRARAKNYAAGGGAELGLAEMQKRVLLFLGSAQSSFKYQLAEIASDKAATADLAAWSPGGRLLYFDLPFADSKPRLYLDPLLSRCVALATESSSRQSKVAAAECLHSIVLLMTGRCAFASTSGNDREQLLTLWRRLLPALLPLAADEDPVVKQLFQPLLMQLVHWFSRSREFE
;
A
#
# COMPACT_ATOMS: atom_id res chain seq x y z
N VAL A 1 18.23 -4.64 -48.91
CA VAL A 1 16.87 -5.22 -48.71
C VAL A 1 16.92 -6.66 -48.19
N ALA A 2 17.59 -7.60 -48.85
CA ALA A 2 17.62 -9.02 -48.44
C ALA A 2 18.19 -9.31 -47.04
N ARG A 3 19.15 -8.52 -46.54
CA ARG A 3 19.73 -8.69 -45.19
C ARG A 3 18.79 -8.21 -44.07
N ALA A 4 17.98 -7.18 -44.34
CA ALA A 4 16.99 -6.65 -43.39
C ALA A 4 15.82 -7.64 -43.23
N LEU A 5 15.33 -8.21 -44.33
CA LEU A 5 14.27 -9.22 -44.34
C LEU A 5 14.66 -10.49 -43.55
N ARG A 6 15.89 -10.99 -43.72
CA ARG A 6 16.40 -12.11 -42.92
C ARG A 6 16.45 -11.81 -41.41
N SER A 7 16.74 -10.57 -41.03
CA SER A 7 16.74 -10.16 -39.61
C SER A 7 15.33 -10.10 -39.02
N ILE A 8 14.34 -9.74 -39.84
CA ILE A 8 12.93 -9.66 -39.44
C ILE A 8 12.34 -11.07 -39.29
N GLU A 9 12.64 -11.97 -40.22
CA GLU A 9 12.21 -13.36 -40.17
C GLU A 9 12.84 -14.11 -38.98
N ALA A 10 14.12 -13.88 -38.70
CA ALA A 10 14.80 -14.44 -37.52
C ALA A 10 14.18 -13.93 -36.20
N ARG A 11 13.78 -12.65 -36.15
CA ARG A 11 13.06 -12.08 -35.00
C ARG A 11 11.67 -12.69 -34.85
N ARG A 12 10.96 -12.94 -35.95
CA ARG A 12 9.62 -13.56 -35.96
C ARG A 12 9.67 -15.04 -35.52
N ALA A 13 10.70 -15.78 -35.93
CA ALA A 13 10.92 -17.16 -35.50
C ALA A 13 11.26 -17.26 -34.01
N ARG A 14 12.10 -16.34 -33.49
CA ARG A 14 12.40 -16.25 -32.05
C ARG A 14 11.15 -15.89 -31.25
N ALA A 15 10.31 -14.97 -31.72
CA ALA A 15 9.05 -14.63 -31.08
C ALA A 15 8.06 -15.82 -31.02
N LYS A 16 8.04 -16.67 -32.08
CA LYS A 16 7.23 -17.89 -32.10
C LYS A 16 7.70 -18.94 -31.08
N ASN A 17 9.00 -19.09 -30.88
CA ASN A 17 9.55 -20.02 -29.89
C ASN A 17 9.29 -19.57 -28.44
N TYR A 18 9.11 -18.27 -28.21
CA TYR A 18 8.74 -17.73 -26.89
C TYR A 18 7.31 -18.08 -26.46
N ALA A 19 6.39 -18.28 -27.41
CA ALA A 19 5.01 -18.66 -27.10
C ALA A 19 4.86 -20.13 -26.69
N ALA A 20 5.87 -20.97 -26.94
CA ALA A 20 5.79 -22.42 -26.79
C ALA A 20 6.47 -22.98 -25.52
N GLY A 21 7.30 -22.19 -24.82
CA GLY A 21 8.01 -22.61 -23.60
C GLY A 21 7.46 -21.93 -22.35
N GLY A 22 7.10 -22.73 -21.33
CA GLY A 22 6.49 -22.32 -20.06
C GLY A 22 6.99 -20.97 -19.51
N GLY A 23 6.09 -19.99 -19.48
CA GLY A 23 6.43 -18.58 -19.69
C GLY A 23 6.28 -17.62 -18.51
N ALA A 24 6.29 -18.07 -17.26
CA ALA A 24 6.10 -17.13 -16.13
C ALA A 24 7.41 -16.47 -15.67
N GLU A 25 8.41 -17.23 -15.21
CA GLU A 25 9.65 -16.63 -14.68
C GLU A 25 10.70 -16.30 -15.75
N LEU A 26 10.77 -17.08 -16.83
CA LEU A 26 11.60 -16.77 -17.99
C LEU A 26 11.10 -15.52 -18.76
N GLY A 27 9.85 -15.09 -18.54
CA GLY A 27 9.26 -13.92 -19.18
C GLY A 27 9.73 -12.59 -18.58
N LEU A 28 9.67 -12.44 -17.25
CA LEU A 28 9.99 -11.17 -16.59
C LEU A 28 11.48 -10.85 -16.64
N ALA A 29 12.35 -11.80 -16.31
CA ALA A 29 13.80 -11.58 -16.30
C ALA A 29 14.32 -11.24 -17.71
N GLU A 30 13.81 -11.92 -18.73
CA GLU A 30 14.13 -11.60 -20.12
C GLU A 30 13.57 -10.23 -20.52
N MET A 31 12.34 -9.90 -20.11
CA MET A 31 11.74 -8.61 -20.40
C MET A 31 12.54 -7.48 -19.73
N GLN A 32 12.93 -7.64 -18.47
CA GLN A 32 13.82 -6.73 -17.75
C GLN A 32 15.15 -6.57 -18.48
N LYS A 33 15.76 -7.66 -18.96
CA LYS A 33 16.98 -7.63 -19.76
C LYS A 33 16.79 -6.84 -21.06
N ARG A 34 15.68 -7.02 -21.77
CA ARG A 34 15.36 -6.27 -23.00
C ARG A 34 15.13 -4.80 -22.73
N VAL A 35 14.43 -4.47 -21.65
CA VAL A 35 14.24 -3.08 -21.19
C VAL A 35 15.59 -2.46 -20.86
N LEU A 36 16.48 -3.19 -20.17
CA LEU A 36 17.80 -2.70 -19.80
C LEU A 36 18.69 -2.47 -21.04
N LEU A 37 18.68 -3.39 -22.00
CA LEU A 37 19.37 -3.22 -23.29
C LEU A 37 18.78 -2.05 -24.11
N PHE A 38 17.47 -1.87 -24.08
CA PHE A 38 16.79 -0.75 -24.73
C PHE A 38 17.20 0.59 -24.09
N LEU A 39 17.14 0.69 -22.77
CA LEU A 39 17.56 1.88 -22.02
C LEU A 39 19.05 2.18 -22.22
N GLY A 40 19.91 1.16 -22.33
CA GLY A 40 21.32 1.33 -22.67
C GLY A 40 21.58 1.76 -24.12
N SER A 41 20.67 1.41 -25.04
CA SER A 41 20.73 1.86 -26.45
C SER A 41 20.14 3.25 -26.67
N ALA A 42 19.22 3.68 -25.80
CA ALA A 42 18.72 5.04 -25.76
C ALA A 42 19.80 5.96 -25.16
N GLN A 43 20.18 7.00 -25.89
CA GLN A 43 21.30 7.89 -25.52
C GLN A 43 21.08 8.62 -24.17
N SER A 44 22.13 9.28 -23.68
CA SER A 44 22.31 9.84 -22.32
C SER A 44 21.19 10.73 -21.76
N SER A 45 20.30 11.27 -22.60
CA SER A 45 19.16 12.10 -22.20
C SER A 45 18.15 11.36 -21.31
N PHE A 46 18.01 10.04 -21.41
CA PHE A 46 17.12 9.25 -20.55
C PHE A 46 17.63 9.07 -19.12
N LYS A 47 18.94 9.20 -18.89
CA LYS A 47 19.53 9.01 -17.54
C LYS A 47 18.99 10.04 -16.55
N TYR A 48 18.84 11.30 -16.99
CA TYR A 48 18.34 12.37 -16.13
C TYR A 48 16.83 12.24 -15.88
N GLN A 49 16.07 11.81 -16.89
CA GLN A 49 14.63 11.57 -16.76
C GLN A 49 14.33 10.40 -15.81
N LEU A 50 15.12 9.32 -15.83
CA LEU A 50 14.97 8.22 -14.87
C LEU A 50 15.30 8.64 -13.43
N ALA A 51 16.32 9.48 -13.24
CA ALA A 51 16.67 10.00 -11.92
C ALA A 51 15.56 10.93 -11.37
N GLU A 52 14.91 11.70 -12.25
CA GLU A 52 13.78 12.55 -11.90
C GLU A 52 12.55 11.74 -11.48
N ILE A 53 12.22 10.66 -12.22
CA ILE A 53 11.15 9.72 -11.84
C ILE A 53 11.46 9.00 -10.53
N ALA A 54 12.72 8.62 -10.29
CA ALA A 54 13.12 8.01 -9.02
C ALA A 54 13.07 8.99 -7.84
N SER A 55 13.20 10.30 -8.12
CA SER A 55 13.03 11.36 -7.13
C SER A 55 11.57 11.80 -6.97
N ASP A 56 10.62 11.16 -7.65
CA ASP A 56 9.23 11.59 -7.65
C ASP A 56 8.66 11.57 -6.22
N LYS A 57 8.02 12.68 -5.85
CA LYS A 57 7.54 12.93 -4.48
C LYS A 57 6.42 11.98 -4.10
N ALA A 58 5.71 11.41 -5.07
CA ALA A 58 4.67 10.42 -4.84
C ALA A 58 5.23 9.15 -4.17
N ALA A 59 6.38 8.65 -4.63
CA ALA A 59 7.01 7.46 -4.04
C ALA A 59 7.62 7.71 -2.65
N THR A 60 8.01 8.96 -2.36
CA THR A 60 8.56 9.34 -1.04
C THR A 60 7.50 9.75 -0.03
N ALA A 61 6.29 10.08 -0.47
CA ALA A 61 5.15 10.38 0.41
C ALA A 61 4.70 9.15 1.22
N ASP A 62 4.82 7.94 0.66
CA ASP A 62 4.54 6.68 1.36
C ASP A 62 5.55 6.37 2.47
N LEU A 63 6.76 6.94 2.38
CA LEU A 63 7.82 6.80 3.39
C LEU A 63 7.70 7.83 4.52
N ALA A 64 6.86 8.85 4.36
CA ALA A 64 6.65 9.86 5.39
C ALA A 64 5.74 9.32 6.50
N ALA A 65 6.15 9.47 7.76
CA ALA A 65 5.33 9.10 8.91
C ALA A 65 3.99 9.86 8.88
N TRP A 66 2.87 9.13 8.97
CA TRP A 66 1.53 9.73 8.93
C TRP A 66 1.21 10.57 10.17
N SER A 67 1.91 10.32 11.28
CA SER A 67 1.87 11.12 12.50
C SER A 67 3.29 11.59 12.85
N PRO A 68 3.56 12.90 12.92
CA PRO A 68 4.87 13.43 13.32
C PRO A 68 5.17 13.22 14.81
N GLY A 69 4.16 12.88 15.63
CA GLY A 69 4.30 12.64 17.07
C GLY A 69 4.46 11.17 17.48
N GLY A 70 4.02 10.22 16.63
CA GLY A 70 4.23 8.77 16.78
C GLY A 70 3.74 8.12 18.09
N ARG A 71 2.90 8.80 18.86
CA ARG A 71 2.52 8.41 20.23
C ARG A 71 1.01 8.29 20.46
N LEU A 72 0.21 8.43 19.41
CA LEU A 72 -1.26 8.51 19.53
C LEU A 72 -1.88 7.12 19.61
N LEU A 73 -1.41 6.20 18.76
CA LEU A 73 -1.92 4.84 18.69
C LEU A 73 -0.97 3.94 19.45
N TYR A 74 -1.35 3.55 20.65
CA TYR A 74 -0.58 2.59 21.44
C TYR A 74 -1.41 1.43 21.96
N PHE A 75 -0.78 0.33 22.33
CA PHE A 75 -1.45 -0.78 23.00
C PHE A 75 -0.57 -1.24 24.16
N ASP A 76 -1.12 -1.25 25.36
CA ASP A 76 -0.42 -1.73 26.55
C ASP A 76 -0.58 -3.25 26.60
N LEU A 77 0.54 -3.97 26.42
CA LEU A 77 0.54 -5.43 26.37
C LEU A 77 0.30 -6.01 27.77
N PRO A 78 -0.69 -6.91 27.94
CA PRO A 78 -1.03 -7.47 29.24
C PRO A 78 -0.10 -8.65 29.58
N PHE A 79 1.19 -8.41 29.80
CA PHE A 79 2.07 -9.44 30.36
C PHE A 79 1.91 -9.55 31.88
N ALA A 80 2.27 -10.70 32.45
CA ALA A 80 2.14 -10.98 33.87
C ALA A 80 2.99 -10.02 34.72
N ASP A 81 4.22 -9.75 34.30
CA ASP A 81 5.22 -9.03 35.11
C ASP A 81 5.45 -7.57 34.67
N SER A 82 5.01 -7.20 33.47
CA SER A 82 5.18 -5.84 32.94
C SER A 82 4.08 -5.45 31.95
N LYS A 83 3.85 -4.15 31.78
CA LYS A 83 2.89 -3.62 30.80
C LYS A 83 3.60 -2.73 29.79
N PRO A 84 4.39 -3.30 28.87
CA PRO A 84 5.08 -2.51 27.86
C PRO A 84 4.07 -1.91 26.89
N ARG A 85 4.31 -0.65 26.53
CA ARG A 85 3.48 0.12 25.61
C ARG A 85 4.02 -0.03 24.19
N LEU A 86 3.21 -0.57 23.29
CA LEU A 86 3.55 -0.74 21.88
C LEU A 86 2.91 0.39 21.06
N TYR A 87 3.69 1.14 20.29
CA TYR A 87 3.19 2.18 19.39
C TYR A 87 2.91 1.62 17.99
N LEU A 88 1.70 1.86 17.50
CA LEU A 88 1.16 1.33 16.25
C LEU A 88 1.20 2.36 15.10
N ASP A 89 1.42 3.64 15.40
CA ASP A 89 1.54 4.71 14.39
C ASP A 89 2.48 4.35 13.21
N PRO A 90 3.67 3.74 13.43
CA PRO A 90 4.59 3.42 12.33
C PRO A 90 4.11 2.26 11.44
N LEU A 91 3.25 1.39 11.96
CA LEU A 91 2.76 0.22 11.21
C LEU A 91 1.68 0.61 10.20
N LEU A 92 1.00 1.72 10.45
CA LEU A 92 -0.24 2.06 9.77
C LEU A 92 -0.05 2.30 8.26
N SER A 93 0.96 3.07 7.85
CA SER A 93 1.26 3.27 6.42
C SER A 93 1.65 1.97 5.72
N ARG A 94 2.44 1.12 6.40
CA ARG A 94 2.88 -0.16 5.85
C ARG A 94 1.75 -1.17 5.74
N CYS A 95 0.86 -1.24 6.73
CA CYS A 95 -0.32 -2.09 6.70
C CYS A 95 -1.26 -1.69 5.56
N VAL A 96 -1.47 -0.38 5.33
CA VAL A 96 -2.27 0.10 4.19
C VAL A 96 -1.63 -0.33 2.87
N ALA A 97 -0.35 -0.03 2.66
CA ALA A 97 0.35 -0.41 1.43
C ALA A 97 0.31 -1.93 1.15
N LEU A 98 0.50 -2.76 2.19
CA LEU A 98 0.41 -4.22 2.05
C LEU A 98 -1.02 -4.70 1.81
N ALA A 99 -2.03 -4.07 2.42
CA ALA A 99 -3.42 -4.44 2.22
C ALA A 99 -3.91 -4.06 0.80
N THR A 100 -3.35 -3.04 0.16
CA THR A 100 -3.75 -2.59 -1.18
C THR A 100 -2.92 -3.23 -2.30
N GLU A 101 -1.60 -3.33 -2.14
CA GLU A 101 -0.68 -3.65 -3.25
C GLU A 101 -0.07 -5.05 -3.18
N SER A 102 -0.30 -5.82 -2.10
CA SER A 102 0.34 -7.12 -1.98
C SER A 102 -0.16 -8.12 -3.03
N SER A 103 0.77 -8.71 -3.76
CA SER A 103 0.52 -9.79 -4.71
C SER A 103 0.23 -11.14 -4.04
N SER A 104 0.72 -11.33 -2.82
CA SER A 104 0.43 -12.54 -2.04
C SER A 104 -0.85 -12.37 -1.27
N ARG A 105 -1.85 -13.20 -1.58
CA ARG A 105 -3.14 -13.21 -0.89
C ARG A 105 -3.00 -13.30 0.63
N GLN A 106 -2.09 -14.15 1.12
CA GLN A 106 -1.89 -14.36 2.55
C GLN A 106 -1.39 -13.07 3.24
N SER A 107 -0.41 -12.40 2.64
CA SER A 107 0.13 -11.15 3.17
C SER A 107 -0.91 -10.03 3.12
N LYS A 108 -1.70 -9.98 2.04
CA LYS A 108 -2.81 -9.02 1.89
C LYS A 108 -3.85 -9.18 3.00
N VAL A 109 -4.33 -10.41 3.23
CA VAL A 109 -5.34 -10.70 4.27
C VAL A 109 -4.80 -10.41 5.67
N ALA A 110 -3.57 -10.83 5.99
CA ALA A 110 -2.97 -10.53 7.29
C ALA A 110 -2.80 -9.03 7.55
N ALA A 111 -2.38 -8.28 6.52
CA ALA A 111 -2.30 -6.82 6.60
C ALA A 111 -3.68 -6.16 6.76
N ALA A 112 -4.69 -6.67 6.05
CA ALA A 112 -6.08 -6.23 6.14
C ALA A 112 -6.69 -6.45 7.54
N GLU A 113 -6.48 -7.63 8.14
CA GLU A 113 -6.93 -7.93 9.50
C GLU A 113 -6.23 -7.06 10.55
N CYS A 114 -4.92 -6.87 10.39
CA CYS A 114 -4.14 -5.98 11.25
C CYS A 114 -4.64 -4.53 11.14
N LEU A 115 -4.83 -4.03 9.92
CA LEU A 115 -5.36 -2.69 9.67
C LEU A 115 -6.77 -2.54 10.25
N HIS A 116 -7.66 -3.49 10.03
CA HIS A 116 -9.01 -3.50 10.59
C HIS A 116 -8.98 -3.38 12.13
N SER A 117 -8.11 -4.14 12.79
CA SER A 117 -7.93 -4.10 14.24
C SER A 117 -7.41 -2.74 14.73
N ILE A 118 -6.46 -2.13 14.00
CA ILE A 118 -5.95 -0.79 14.30
C ILE A 118 -7.06 0.25 14.17
N VAL A 119 -7.90 0.16 13.13
CA VAL A 119 -9.03 1.07 12.92
C VAL A 119 -10.04 0.97 14.07
N LEU A 120 -10.36 -0.24 14.53
CA LEU A 120 -11.22 -0.44 15.71
C LEU A 120 -10.61 0.14 17.00
N LEU A 121 -9.30 -0.03 17.19
CA LEU A 121 -8.61 0.59 18.33
C LEU A 121 -8.66 2.12 18.24
N MET A 122 -8.46 2.67 17.05
CA MET A 122 -8.51 4.10 16.76
C MET A 122 -9.90 4.68 17.03
N THR A 123 -10.97 4.02 16.57
CA THR A 123 -12.35 4.45 16.88
C THR A 123 -12.67 4.37 18.36
N GLY A 124 -12.26 3.30 19.03
CA GLY A 124 -12.41 3.17 20.48
C GLY A 124 -11.71 4.31 21.21
N ARG A 125 -10.49 4.66 20.80
CA ARG A 125 -9.78 5.81 21.36
C ARG A 125 -10.51 7.13 21.12
N CYS A 126 -11.06 7.36 19.93
CA CYS A 126 -11.90 8.53 19.68
C CYS A 126 -13.09 8.61 20.66
N ALA A 127 -13.72 7.47 20.97
CA ALA A 127 -14.93 7.42 21.80
C ALA A 127 -14.65 7.54 23.30
N PHE A 128 -13.52 7.03 23.79
CA PHE A 128 -13.22 6.94 25.23
C PHE A 128 -12.23 8.00 25.74
N ALA A 129 -11.44 8.63 24.87
CA ALA A 129 -10.45 9.57 25.32
C ALA A 129 -11.05 10.97 25.46
N SER A 130 -10.98 11.55 26.67
CA SER A 130 -11.00 13.00 26.91
C SER A 130 -9.74 13.60 26.27
N THR A 131 -9.73 13.61 24.95
CA THR A 131 -8.54 13.82 24.15
C THR A 131 -8.15 15.29 24.26
N SER A 132 -6.89 15.57 24.63
CA SER A 132 -6.37 16.93 24.61
C SER A 132 -6.57 17.52 23.20
N GLY A 133 -6.79 18.84 23.07
CA GLY A 133 -7.12 19.46 21.77
C GLY A 133 -6.13 19.09 20.65
N ASN A 134 -4.84 18.99 20.99
CA ASN A 134 -3.77 18.61 20.07
C ASN A 134 -3.84 17.14 19.62
N ASP A 135 -4.11 16.20 20.54
CA ASP A 135 -4.24 14.79 20.20
C ASP A 135 -5.44 14.54 19.28
N ARG A 136 -6.52 15.34 19.42
CA ARG A 136 -7.72 15.25 18.56
C ARG A 136 -7.41 15.68 17.13
N GLU A 137 -6.71 16.80 16.96
CA GLU A 137 -6.30 17.30 15.63
C GLU A 137 -5.39 16.32 14.89
N GLN A 138 -4.46 15.68 15.61
CA GLN A 138 -3.58 14.69 15.01
C GLN A 138 -4.36 13.42 14.61
N LEU A 139 -5.32 12.99 15.43
CA LEU A 139 -6.19 11.85 15.13
C LEU A 139 -7.09 12.11 13.92
N LEU A 140 -7.61 13.34 13.77
CA LEU A 140 -8.33 13.76 12.57
C LEU A 140 -7.46 13.76 11.32
N THR A 141 -6.19 14.17 11.46
CA THR A 141 -5.22 14.13 10.35
C THR A 141 -4.96 12.69 9.90
N LEU A 142 -4.87 11.74 10.84
CA LEU A 142 -4.77 10.31 10.54
C LEU A 142 -6.03 9.80 9.83
N TRP A 143 -7.23 10.13 10.32
CA TRP A 143 -8.49 9.73 9.67
C TRP A 143 -8.62 10.26 8.25
N ARG A 144 -8.17 11.50 7.98
CA ARG A 144 -8.16 12.09 6.62
C ARG A 144 -7.30 11.30 5.64
N ARG A 145 -6.23 10.66 6.10
CA ARG A 145 -5.38 9.79 5.26
C ARG A 145 -5.92 8.37 5.16
N LEU A 146 -6.50 7.87 6.25
CA LEU A 146 -6.93 6.47 6.36
C LEU A 146 -8.27 6.22 5.64
N LEU A 147 -9.24 7.13 5.71
CA LEU A 147 -10.55 6.95 5.05
C LEU A 147 -10.46 6.73 3.54
N PRO A 148 -9.67 7.52 2.77
CA PRO A 148 -9.44 7.25 1.34
C PRO A 148 -8.84 5.87 1.06
N ALA A 149 -8.01 5.35 1.97
CA ALA A 149 -7.41 4.02 1.84
C ALA A 149 -8.39 2.88 2.17
N LEU A 150 -9.36 3.10 3.07
CA LEU A 150 -10.36 2.08 3.41
C LEU A 150 -11.41 1.88 2.31
N LEU A 151 -11.73 2.92 1.56
CA LEU A 151 -12.76 2.89 0.51
C LEU A 151 -12.48 1.82 -0.57
N PRO A 152 -11.27 1.77 -1.19
CA PRO A 152 -10.90 0.69 -2.10
C PRO A 152 -10.93 -0.69 -1.45
N LEU A 153 -10.51 -0.82 -0.19
CA LEU A 153 -10.50 -2.10 0.53
C LEU A 153 -11.92 -2.64 0.77
N ALA A 154 -12.91 -1.77 0.95
CA ALA A 154 -14.32 -2.17 1.05
C ALA A 154 -14.90 -2.64 -0.30
N ALA A 155 -14.25 -2.30 -1.43
CA ALA A 155 -14.61 -2.72 -2.77
C ALA A 155 -13.60 -3.71 -3.38
N ASP A 156 -12.73 -4.29 -2.56
CA ASP A 156 -11.64 -5.14 -3.01
C ASP A 156 -12.14 -6.42 -3.71
N GLU A 157 -11.32 -6.95 -4.62
CA GLU A 157 -11.59 -8.20 -5.32
C GLU A 157 -11.48 -9.41 -4.39
N ASP A 158 -10.68 -9.34 -3.32
CA ASP A 158 -10.61 -10.42 -2.32
C ASP A 158 -11.87 -10.40 -1.42
N PRO A 159 -12.64 -11.50 -1.38
CA PRO A 159 -13.88 -11.55 -0.61
C PRO A 159 -13.66 -11.37 0.89
N VAL A 160 -12.53 -11.81 1.45
CA VAL A 160 -12.24 -11.69 2.89
C VAL A 160 -11.99 -10.24 3.26
N VAL A 161 -11.18 -9.54 2.47
CA VAL A 161 -10.88 -8.12 2.67
C VAL A 161 -12.18 -7.30 2.55
N LYS A 162 -12.97 -7.56 1.51
CA LYS A 162 -14.27 -6.92 1.31
C LYS A 162 -15.23 -7.16 2.48
N GLN A 163 -15.35 -8.39 2.97
CA GLN A 163 -16.20 -8.74 4.10
C GLN A 163 -15.78 -8.07 5.41
N LEU A 164 -14.48 -7.79 5.60
CA LEU A 164 -13.98 -7.06 6.76
C LEU A 164 -14.28 -5.55 6.67
N PHE A 165 -14.02 -4.92 5.52
CA PHE A 165 -14.07 -3.47 5.41
C PHE A 165 -15.44 -2.90 5.02
N GLN A 166 -16.25 -3.63 4.27
CA GLN A 166 -17.60 -3.16 3.90
C GLN A 166 -18.49 -2.88 5.13
N PRO A 167 -18.67 -3.79 6.11
CA PRO A 167 -19.46 -3.49 7.30
C PRO A 167 -18.78 -2.44 8.19
N LEU A 168 -17.45 -2.48 8.32
CA LEU A 168 -16.70 -1.52 9.12
C LEU A 168 -16.91 -0.10 8.60
N LEU A 169 -16.84 0.11 7.29
CA LEU A 169 -17.02 1.45 6.70
C LEU A 169 -18.43 1.98 6.96
N MET A 170 -19.46 1.13 6.87
CA MET A 170 -20.83 1.51 7.22
C MET A 170 -20.97 1.87 8.70
N GLN A 171 -20.31 1.12 9.59
CA GLN A 171 -20.27 1.41 11.02
C GLN A 171 -19.55 2.74 11.30
N LEU A 172 -18.43 3.00 10.61
CA LEU A 172 -17.70 4.27 10.71
C LEU A 172 -18.56 5.44 10.26
N VAL A 173 -19.25 5.34 9.12
CA VAL A 173 -20.14 6.39 8.63
C VAL A 173 -21.27 6.66 9.64
N HIS A 174 -21.90 5.61 10.18
CA HIS A 174 -22.92 5.77 11.20
C HIS A 174 -22.36 6.42 12.47
N TRP A 175 -21.18 6.01 12.92
CA TRP A 175 -20.50 6.59 14.07
C TRP A 175 -20.16 8.07 13.87
N PHE A 176 -19.50 8.41 12.77
CA PHE A 176 -19.11 9.79 12.45
C PHE A 176 -20.31 10.72 12.27
N SER A 177 -21.42 10.24 11.68
CA SER A 177 -22.64 11.05 11.51
C SER A 177 -23.45 11.23 12.80
N ARG A 178 -23.30 10.33 13.78
CA ARG A 178 -23.98 10.42 15.08
C ARG A 178 -23.15 11.13 16.15
N SER A 179 -21.82 11.08 16.05
CA SER A 179 -20.96 11.67 17.06
C SER A 179 -20.96 13.20 16.94
N ARG A 180 -21.55 13.86 17.95
CA ARG A 180 -21.57 15.33 18.11
C ARG A 180 -20.19 15.94 18.40
N GLU A 181 -19.17 15.10 18.58
CA GLU A 181 -17.81 15.51 18.94
C GLU A 181 -16.94 15.93 17.74
N PHE A 182 -17.49 15.91 16.52
CA PHE A 182 -16.79 16.28 15.28
C PHE A 182 -17.36 17.53 14.59
N GLU A 183 -18.32 18.24 15.21
CA GLU A 183 -18.51 19.68 14.95
C GLU A 183 -17.32 20.48 15.52
#